data_AF-A0A7S0Q180-F1
#
_entry.id   AF-A0A7S0Q180-F1
#
_cell.length_a   1.000
_cell.length_b   1.000
_cell.length_c   1.000
_cell.angle_alpha   90.00
_cell.angle_beta   90.00
_cell.angle_gamma   90.00
#
_symmetry.space_group_name_H-M   'P 1'
#
loop_
_entity.id
_entity.type
_entity.pdbx_description
1 polymer ?
#
loop_
_entity_poly.entity_id
_entity_poly.type
_entity_poly.pdbx_seq_one_letter_code
_entity_poly.pdbx_strand_id
1 'polypeptide(L)'
;QANRAGALVGGAGFEQATLEKGLELRGACMSIPDECAARMPLAYVHLTQVLVDSLLLIAPFALYPRLGIFSVPLTGIMTLFYRGLLELSKSFLDPFGNRRVALTPLSCELSIAVLLGESN
;
A
#
# COMPACT_ATOMS: atom_id res chain seq x y z
N GLN A 1 -13.00 33.72 19.10
CA GLN A 1 -14.32 33.85 19.74
C GLN A 1 -14.40 33.21 21.13
N ALA A 2 -13.62 32.16 21.45
CA ALA A 2 -13.62 31.52 22.77
C ALA A 2 -13.13 32.40 23.95
N ASN A 3 -12.17 33.31 23.73
CA ASN A 3 -11.70 34.27 24.74
C ASN A 3 -12.81 35.27 25.15
N ARG A 4 -13.62 35.75 24.18
CA ARG A 4 -14.79 36.61 24.46
C ARG A 4 -15.92 35.91 25.23
N ALA A 5 -15.95 34.58 25.25
CA ALA A 5 -16.96 33.79 25.94
C ALA A 5 -16.53 33.39 27.38
N GLY A 6 -15.35 33.81 27.84
CA GLY A 6 -14.85 33.51 29.20
C GLY A 6 -14.50 32.04 29.46
N ALA A 7 -14.46 31.21 28.41
CA ALA A 7 -14.27 29.76 28.54
C ALA A 7 -12.80 29.34 28.74
N LEU A 8 -11.84 30.21 28.39
CA LEU A 8 -10.41 29.96 28.56
C LEU A 8 -9.91 30.76 29.78
N VAL A 9 -9.99 30.16 30.97
CA VAL A 9 -9.39 30.71 32.19
C VAL A 9 -7.97 30.13 32.30
N GLY A 10 -6.98 30.84 31.75
CA GLY A 10 -5.59 30.40 31.73
C GLY A 10 -4.60 31.55 31.92
N GLY A 11 -3.48 31.27 32.62
CA GLY A 11 -2.43 32.25 32.91
C GLY A 11 -1.64 32.73 31.69
N ALA A 12 -0.74 33.70 31.88
CA ALA A 12 0.11 34.26 30.84
C ALA A 12 0.92 33.14 30.14
N GLY A 13 0.58 32.84 28.88
CA GLY A 13 1.21 31.79 28.06
C GLY A 13 0.32 30.57 27.74
N PHE A 14 -0.80 30.37 28.45
CA PHE A 14 -1.70 29.23 28.18
C PHE A 14 -2.37 29.34 26.80
N GLU A 15 -2.76 30.55 26.39
CA GLU A 15 -3.34 30.78 25.07
C GLU A 15 -2.34 30.50 23.95
N GLN A 16 -1.07 30.89 24.14
CA GLN A 16 0.00 30.63 23.17
C GLN A 16 0.28 29.13 23.06
N ALA A 17 0.36 28.41 24.18
CA ALA A 17 0.54 26.96 24.18
C ALA A 17 -0.65 26.22 23.55
N THR A 18 -1.87 26.69 23.76
CA THR A 18 -3.07 26.08 23.15
C THR A 18 -3.10 26.30 21.64
N LEU A 19 -2.72 27.50 21.17
CA LEU A 19 -2.59 27.78 19.74
C LEU A 19 -1.46 26.97 19.11
N GLU A 20 -0.32 26.84 19.79
CA GLU A 20 0.82 26.05 19.34
C GLU A 20 0.45 24.57 19.21
N LYS A 21 -0.20 23.97 20.23
CA LYS A 21 -0.69 22.60 20.16
C LYS A 21 -1.79 22.41 19.12
N GLY A 22 -2.64 23.41 18.89
CA GLY A 22 -3.62 23.41 17.80
C GLY A 22 -2.97 23.41 16.42
N LEU A 23 -1.87 24.14 16.24
CA LEU A 23 -1.08 24.14 15.01
C LEU A 23 -0.32 22.82 14.83
N GLU A 24 0.23 22.24 15.89
CA GLU A 24 0.88 20.94 15.88
C GLU A 24 -0.09 19.82 15.48
N LEU A 25 -1.31 19.82 16.06
CA LEU A 25 -2.38 18.91 15.66
C LEU A 25 -2.77 19.09 14.20
N ARG A 26 -2.92 20.34 13.74
CA ARG A 26 -3.22 20.62 12.33
C ARG A 26 -2.12 20.13 11.39
N GLY A 27 -0.85 20.25 11.80
CA GLY A 27 0.30 19.72 11.08
C GLY A 27 0.25 18.20 10.97
N ALA A 28 0.03 17.50 12.09
CA ALA A 28 -0.11 16.05 12.12
C ALA A 28 -1.33 15.55 11.33
N CYS A 29 -2.45 16.27 11.36
CA CYS A 29 -3.62 15.94 10.54
C CYS A 29 -3.40 16.17 9.05
N MET A 30 -2.47 17.05 8.66
CA MET A 30 -2.10 17.30 7.25
C MET A 30 -1.04 16.34 6.72
N SER A 31 -0.21 15.73 7.58
CA SER A 31 0.76 14.72 7.14
C SER A 31 0.10 13.39 6.75
N ILE A 32 -1.01 13.01 7.38
CA ILE A 32 -1.77 11.79 7.07
C ILE A 32 -2.30 11.76 5.63
N PRO A 33 -3.01 12.79 5.12
CA PRO A 33 -3.47 12.80 3.74
C PRO A 33 -2.33 12.96 2.74
N ASP A 34 -1.20 13.59 3.12
CA ASP A 34 -0.01 13.71 2.27
C ASP A 34 0.66 12.34 2.06
N GLU A 35 0.83 11.56 3.13
CA GLU A 35 1.29 10.16 3.03
C GLU A 35 0.29 9.25 2.28
N CYS A 36 -1.01 9.56 2.35
CA CYS A 36 -2.06 8.87 1.59
C CYS A 36 -2.09 9.28 0.10
N ALA A 37 -1.68 10.52 -0.21
CA ALA A 37 -1.58 11.07 -1.56
C ALA A 37 -0.26 10.70 -2.25
N ALA A 38 0.78 10.35 -1.48
CA ALA A 38 2.01 9.69 -1.94
C ALA A 38 1.73 8.24 -2.38
N ARG A 39 0.73 8.06 -3.25
CA ARG A 39 0.41 6.79 -3.88
C ARG A 39 1.61 6.36 -4.70
N MET A 40 2.12 5.16 -4.42
CA MET A 40 3.06 4.53 -5.33
C MET A 40 2.45 4.46 -6.73
N PRO A 41 3.21 4.81 -7.79
CA PRO A 41 2.70 4.74 -9.14
C PRO A 41 2.24 3.31 -9.44
N LEU A 42 0.97 3.19 -9.80
CA LEU A 42 0.28 1.92 -10.05
C LEU A 42 1.02 1.05 -11.09
N ALA A 43 1.71 1.67 -12.03
CA ALA A 43 2.58 1.00 -13.00
C ALA A 43 3.72 0.18 -12.35
N TYR A 44 4.33 0.66 -11.26
CA TYR A 44 5.41 -0.05 -10.57
C TYR A 44 4.91 -1.32 -9.87
N VAL A 45 3.76 -1.21 -9.20
CA VAL A 45 3.10 -2.35 -8.54
C VAL A 45 2.67 -3.40 -9.57
N HIS A 46 2.24 -2.97 -10.76
CA HIS A 46 1.83 -3.87 -11.83
C HIS A 46 3.01 -4.58 -12.49
N LEU A 47 4.13 -3.90 -12.70
CA LEU A 47 5.34 -4.50 -13.27
C LEU A 47 5.87 -5.63 -12.38
N THR A 48 5.98 -5.39 -11.07
CA THR A 48 6.46 -6.40 -10.11
C THR A 48 5.53 -7.60 -10.02
N GLN A 49 4.22 -7.40 -10.19
CA GLN A 49 3.23 -8.47 -10.23
C GLN A 49 3.37 -9.36 -11.47
N VAL A 50 3.46 -8.76 -12.67
CA VAL A 50 3.67 -9.52 -13.92
C VAL A 50 5.01 -10.25 -13.90
N LEU A 51 6.05 -9.65 -13.32
CA LEU A 51 7.36 -10.29 -13.16
C LEU A 51 7.28 -11.55 -12.28
N VAL A 52 6.60 -11.48 -11.13
CA VAL A 52 6.46 -12.65 -10.26
C VAL A 52 5.56 -13.71 -10.88
N ASP A 53 4.46 -13.32 -11.55
CA ASP A 53 3.57 -14.28 -12.22
C ASP A 53 4.27 -14.99 -13.38
N SER A 54 5.08 -14.28 -14.18
CA SER A 54 5.88 -14.90 -15.24
C SER A 54 6.96 -15.84 -14.69
N LEU A 55 7.62 -15.47 -13.59
CA LEU A 55 8.59 -16.33 -12.90
C LEU A 55 7.94 -17.63 -12.41
N LEU A 56 6.76 -17.54 -11.79
CA LEU A 56 6.04 -18.70 -11.27
C LEU A 56 5.49 -19.60 -12.39
N LEU A 57 5.16 -19.03 -13.55
CA LEU A 57 4.72 -19.79 -14.73
C LEU A 57 5.88 -20.58 -15.36
N ILE A 58 7.09 -20.00 -15.39
CA ILE A 58 8.28 -20.64 -15.96
C ILE A 58 8.93 -21.63 -14.98
N ALA A 59 8.76 -21.43 -13.66
CA ALA A 59 9.31 -22.27 -12.61
C ALA A 59 9.04 -23.79 -12.77
N PRO A 60 7.81 -24.28 -13.01
CA PRO A 60 7.57 -25.71 -13.21
C PRO A 60 8.26 -26.27 -14.46
N PHE A 61 8.33 -25.49 -15.55
CA PHE A 61 8.97 -25.91 -16.79
C PHE A 61 10.50 -26.06 -16.63
N ALA A 62 11.12 -25.14 -15.89
CA ALA A 62 12.56 -25.17 -15.61
C ALA A 62 12.98 -26.27 -14.62
N LEU A 63 12.13 -26.62 -13.65
CA LEU A 63 12.43 -27.62 -12.61
C LEU A 63 12.13 -29.06 -13.03
N TYR A 64 11.22 -29.26 -13.99
CA TYR A 64 10.83 -30.58 -14.47
C TYR A 64 12.01 -31.50 -14.88
N PRO A 65 13.01 -31.05 -15.66
CA PRO A 65 14.11 -31.92 -16.10
C PRO A 65 15.11 -32.28 -14.98
N ARG A 66 15.09 -31.60 -13.83
CA ARG A 66 16.07 -31.79 -12.74
C ARG A 66 15.51 -32.53 -11.54
N LEU A 67 14.24 -32.32 -11.19
CA LEU A 67 13.64 -32.82 -9.95
C LEU A 67 12.45 -33.78 -10.15
N GLY A 68 11.97 -33.98 -11.38
CA GLY A 68 10.87 -34.91 -11.65
C GLY A 68 9.62 -34.62 -10.82
N ILE A 69 9.07 -35.62 -10.12
CA ILE A 69 7.87 -35.51 -9.28
C ILE A 69 8.01 -34.51 -8.11
N PHE A 70 9.24 -34.28 -7.61
CA PHE A 70 9.48 -33.30 -6.54
C PHE A 70 9.35 -31.85 -7.00
N SER A 71 9.20 -31.60 -8.30
CA SER A 71 8.95 -30.25 -8.84
C SER A 71 7.62 -29.66 -8.36
N VAL A 72 6.59 -30.48 -8.13
CA VAL A 72 5.24 -30.03 -7.75
C VAL A 72 5.20 -29.40 -6.34
N PRO A 73 5.66 -30.07 -5.26
CA PRO A 73 5.66 -29.45 -3.93
C PRO A 73 6.64 -28.27 -3.84
N LEU A 74 7.78 -28.33 -4.55
CA LEU A 74 8.79 -27.29 -4.50
C LEU A 74 8.33 -26.00 -5.21
N THR A 75 7.63 -26.13 -6.35
CA THR A 75 6.98 -24.98 -7.00
C THR A 75 5.87 -24.41 -6.13
N GLY A 76 5.08 -25.24 -5.43
CA GLY A 76 4.10 -24.78 -4.45
C GLY A 76 4.72 -23.90 -3.35
N ILE A 77 5.82 -24.34 -2.73
CA ILE A 77 6.54 -23.56 -1.71
C ILE A 77 7.10 -22.25 -2.29
N MET A 78 7.66 -22.29 -3.50
CA MET A 78 8.14 -21.08 -4.18
C MET A 78 7.00 -20.11 -4.47
N THR A 79 5.84 -20.59 -4.94
CA THR A 79 4.66 -19.74 -5.19
C THR A 79 4.19 -19.05 -3.93
N LEU A 80 4.13 -19.77 -2.80
CA LEU A 80 3.72 -19.22 -1.51
C LEU A 80 4.72 -18.17 -1.01
N PHE A 81 6.02 -18.44 -1.16
CA PHE A 81 7.07 -17.51 -0.75
C PHE A 81 7.05 -16.21 -1.57
N TYR A 82 7.09 -16.31 -2.90
CA TYR A 82 7.14 -15.12 -3.77
C TYR A 82 5.83 -14.32 -3.76
N ARG A 83 4.66 -14.97 -3.71
CA ARG A 83 3.38 -14.26 -3.58
C ARG A 83 3.20 -13.66 -2.19
N GLY A 84 3.58 -14.38 -1.13
CA GLY A 84 3.52 -13.88 0.24
C GLY A 84 4.43 -12.67 0.47
N LEU A 85 5.65 -12.68 -0.08
CA LEU A 85 6.55 -11.51 -0.02
C LEU A 85 5.99 -10.30 -0.78
N LEU A 86 5.33 -10.52 -1.92
CA LEU A 86 4.68 -9.46 -2.69
C LEU A 86 3.49 -8.85 -1.95
N GLU A 87 2.73 -9.67 -1.25
CA GLU A 87 1.59 -9.20 -0.45
C GLU A 87 2.06 -8.45 0.80
N LEU A 88 3.15 -8.92 1.43
CA LEU A 88 3.78 -8.23 2.55
C LEU A 88 4.31 -6.85 2.15
N SER A 89 5.00 -6.74 1.00
CA SER A 89 5.53 -5.46 0.51
C SER A 89 4.41 -4.48 0.18
N LYS A 90 3.29 -4.96 -0.39
CA LYS A 90 2.08 -4.16 -0.59
C LYS A 90 1.45 -3.72 0.74
N SER A 91 1.47 -4.57 1.77
CA SER A 91 0.94 -4.23 3.10
C SER A 91 1.78 -3.21 3.85
N PHE A 92 3.11 -3.23 3.70
CA PHE A 92 3.97 -2.18 4.27
C PHE A 92 3.86 -0.85 3.54
N LEU A 93 3.47 -0.89 2.27
CA LEU A 93 3.31 0.29 1.43
C LEU A 93 1.99 1.02 1.64
N ASP A 94 0.93 0.33 2.10
CA ASP A 94 -0.35 0.94 2.51
C ASP A 94 -0.59 0.73 4.01
N PRO A 95 0.09 1.50 4.89
CA PRO A 95 -0.02 1.36 6.34
C PRO A 95 -1.42 1.72 6.90
N PHE A 96 -2.27 2.36 6.10
CA PHE A 96 -3.62 2.79 6.49
C PHE A 96 -4.73 1.85 6.01
N GLY A 97 -4.40 0.76 5.31
CA GLY A 97 -5.33 -0.31 4.96
C GLY A 97 -6.49 0.12 4.06
N ASN A 98 -6.30 1.17 3.25
CA ASN A 98 -7.36 1.67 2.37
C ASN A 98 -7.61 0.73 1.17
N ARG A 99 -6.62 -0.08 0.78
CA ARG A 99 -6.87 -1.35 0.09
C ARG A 99 -7.34 -2.37 1.12
N ARG A 100 -8.66 -2.38 1.37
CA ARG A 100 -9.32 -3.51 2.04
C ARG A 100 -8.73 -4.80 1.48
N VAL A 101 -8.41 -5.71 2.39
CA VAL A 101 -8.17 -7.14 2.20
C VAL A 101 -9.30 -7.72 1.35
N ALA A 102 -9.25 -7.46 0.06
CA ALA A 102 -10.24 -7.85 -0.90
C ALA A 102 -9.58 -9.03 -1.61
N LEU A 103 -9.94 -10.23 -1.16
CA LEU A 103 -10.57 -11.34 -1.89
C LEU A 103 -10.87 -11.17 -3.41
N THR A 104 -10.26 -10.21 -4.10
CA THR A 104 -10.44 -9.93 -5.52
C THR A 104 -9.23 -10.54 -6.22
N PRO A 105 -9.42 -11.59 -7.03
CA PRO A 105 -8.32 -12.14 -7.81
C PRO A 105 -7.71 -11.05 -8.69
N LEU A 106 -6.38 -11.08 -8.75
CA LEU A 106 -5.45 -10.22 -9.48
C LEU A 106 -5.77 -9.92 -10.97
N SER A 107 -6.82 -10.49 -11.55
CA SER A 107 -7.21 -10.27 -12.96
C SER A 107 -7.96 -8.96 -13.21
N CYS A 108 -8.53 -8.29 -12.20
CA CYS A 108 -9.33 -7.06 -12.42
C CYS A 108 -8.55 -5.73 -12.43
N GLU A 109 -7.26 -5.71 -12.05
CA GLU A 109 -6.43 -4.48 -12.07
C GLU A 109 -5.59 -4.32 -13.35
N LEU A 110 -5.59 -5.29 -14.27
CA LEU A 110 -5.21 -5.03 -15.67
C LEU A 110 -6.40 -4.40 -16.41
N SER A 111 -7.02 -3.38 -15.80
CA SER A 111 -8.18 -2.73 -16.41
C SER A 111 -7.67 -1.91 -17.59
N ILE A 112 -7.93 -2.43 -18.78
CA ILE A 112 -7.86 -1.75 -20.08
C ILE A 112 -8.43 -0.31 -20.00
N ALA A 113 -9.33 -0.02 -19.05
CA ALA A 113 -9.83 1.31 -18.75
C ALA A 113 -8.77 2.33 -18.28
N VAL A 114 -7.75 1.92 -17.52
CA VAL A 114 -6.64 2.81 -17.11
C VAL A 114 -5.73 3.10 -18.30
N LEU A 115 -5.49 2.10 -19.17
CA LEU A 115 -4.74 2.26 -20.41
C LEU A 115 -5.49 3.14 -21.45
N LEU A 116 -6.83 3.05 -21.50
CA LEU A 116 -7.66 3.91 -22.35
C LEU A 116 -7.82 5.33 -21.80
N GLY A 117 -7.79 5.51 -20.48
CA GLY A 117 -7.87 6.82 -19.83
C GLY A 117 -6.60 7.66 -19.96
N GLU A 118 -5.43 7.04 -20.05
CA GLU A 118 -4.13 7.70 -20.28
C GLU A 118 -3.77 7.84 -21.77
N SER A 119 -4.52 7.19 -22.67
CA SER A 119 -4.30 7.22 -24.12
C SER A 119 -5.17 8.28 -24.85
N ASN A 120 -5.91 9.12 -24.12
CA ASN A 120 -6.72 10.21 -24.64
C ASN A 120 -6.29 11.55 -24.05
#